data_AF-A0A651EZE8-F1
#
_entry.id   AF-A0A651EZE8-F1
#
_cell.length_a   1.000
_cell.length_b   1.000
_cell.length_c   1.000
_cell.angle_alpha   90.00
_cell.angle_beta   90.00
_cell.angle_gamma   90.00
#
_symmetry.space_group_name_H-M   'P 1'
#
loop_
_entity.id
_entity.type
_entity.pdbx_description
1 polymer ?
#
loop_
_entity_poly.entity_id
_entity_poly.type
_entity_poly.pdbx_seq_one_letter_code
_entity_poly.pdbx_strand_id
1 'polypeptide(L)'
;KMSKLGVRNIDGYNARVREALANAEPFTRTVQTGFDEETGEPTYETEEFAPEALPLIVVIVDEMADLMMVAGKEIEACVQRLAQMARASGIHIVMATQRPSVDVITGTIKANFPTRISFQVTSKIDSRTILGEQGAEQLLGQGDMLFMSGGGRITRVHGPFVSDEEVEEVVRHLKTLGPPDYVSGVTEGGDDDGPATVDELLGLGGEMSAEQLYDRAVAIVARDRKCSTSYIQRKLQIGYNRAARLVEEMEAQGVVSPANHVGKREVLVGEIE
;
A
#
# COMPACT_ATOMS: atom_id res chain seq x y z
N LYS A 1 4.50 15.47 6.56
CA LYS A 1 4.58 16.02 7.94
C LYS A 1 6.02 16.07 8.47
N MET A 2 6.82 15.00 8.35
CA MET A 2 8.21 14.96 8.89
C MET A 2 9.20 15.94 8.23
N SER A 3 9.23 16.03 6.89
CA SER A 3 10.12 16.97 6.17
C SER A 3 9.85 18.43 6.52
N LYS A 4 8.57 18.77 6.76
CA LYS A 4 8.11 20.12 7.11
C LYS A 4 8.56 20.58 8.50
N LEU A 5 8.87 19.63 9.39
CA LEU A 5 9.47 19.91 10.71
C LEU A 5 10.99 19.69 10.71
N GLY A 6 11.62 19.42 9.56
CA GLY A 6 13.06 19.16 9.51
C GLY A 6 13.51 17.91 10.28
N VAL A 7 12.59 16.96 10.51
CA VAL A 7 12.88 15.72 11.22
C VAL A 7 13.09 14.57 10.23
N ARG A 8 14.08 13.73 10.51
CA ARG A 8 14.48 12.61 9.64
C ARG A 8 13.67 11.32 9.83
N ASN A 9 12.98 11.15 10.96
CA ASN A 9 12.22 9.94 11.29
C ASN A 9 11.04 10.21 12.24
N ILE A 10 10.17 9.20 12.40
CA ILE A 10 9.01 9.26 13.29
C ILE A 10 9.38 9.48 14.76
N ASP A 11 10.49 8.89 15.24
CA ASP A 11 10.93 9.03 16.62
C ASP A 11 11.25 10.48 16.97
N GLY A 12 11.97 11.17 16.08
CA GLY A 12 12.26 12.58 16.24
C GLY A 12 11.00 13.45 16.13
N TYR A 13 10.01 13.02 15.34
CA TYR A 13 8.77 13.76 15.16
C TYR A 13 7.95 13.68 16.45
N ASN A 14 7.79 12.47 16.99
CA ASN A 14 7.09 12.22 18.25
C ASN A 14 7.85 12.79 19.46
N ALA A 15 9.18 12.89 19.41
CA ALA A 15 9.94 13.61 20.43
C ALA A 15 9.59 15.10 20.45
N ARG A 16 9.57 15.76 19.29
CA ARG A 16 9.18 17.17 19.19
C ARG A 16 7.73 17.42 19.56
N VAL A 17 6.82 16.54 19.15
CA VAL A 17 5.42 16.62 19.57
C VAL A 17 5.30 16.59 21.09
N ARG A 18 5.99 15.65 21.76
CA ARG A 18 5.97 15.55 23.22
C ARG A 18 6.52 16.80 23.90
N GLU A 19 7.59 17.38 23.36
CA GLU A 19 8.16 18.63 23.87
C GLU A 19 7.20 19.81 23.71
N ALA A 20 6.57 19.96 22.53
CA ALA A 20 5.59 21.00 22.26
C ALA A 20 4.36 20.88 23.19
N LEU A 21 3.85 19.66 23.39
CA LEU A 21 2.76 19.39 24.32
C LEU A 21 3.12 19.71 25.77
N ALA A 22 4.36 19.40 26.19
CA ALA A 22 4.83 19.70 27.55
C ALA A 22 4.96 21.20 27.81
N ASN A 23 5.29 21.98 26.77
CA ASN A 23 5.43 23.43 26.85
C ASN A 23 4.15 24.21 26.50
N ALA A 24 3.05 23.50 26.20
CA ALA A 24 1.80 24.08 25.70
C ALA A 24 1.98 25.00 24.47
N GLU A 25 2.93 24.65 23.59
CA GLU A 25 3.27 25.40 22.40
C GLU A 25 2.55 24.80 21.17
N PRO A 26 1.77 25.58 20.41
CA PRO A 26 1.16 25.10 19.19
C PRO A 26 2.22 24.90 18.10
N PHE A 27 1.99 23.98 17.17
CA PHE A 27 2.82 23.95 15.96
C PHE A 27 2.33 25.01 14.99
N THR A 28 3.22 25.96 14.70
CA THR A 28 3.00 27.01 13.70
C THR A 28 3.61 26.59 12.37
N ARG A 29 2.87 26.83 11.28
CA ARG A 29 3.31 26.54 9.92
C ARG A 29 3.05 27.75 9.06
N THR A 30 4.12 28.42 8.66
CA THR A 30 4.08 29.46 7.64
C THR A 30 4.16 28.84 6.25
N VAL A 31 3.09 28.94 5.47
CA VAL A 31 3.02 28.48 4.07
C VAL A 31 2.93 29.69 3.16
N GLN A 32 3.65 29.69 2.04
CA GLN A 32 3.40 30.68 1.00
C GLN A 32 2.06 30.36 0.33
N THR A 33 1.09 31.25 0.44
CA THR A 33 -0.27 31.07 -0.08
C THR A 33 -0.51 31.80 -1.39
N GLY A 34 0.41 32.69 -1.79
CA GLY A 34 0.37 33.32 -3.10
C GLY A 34 1.43 34.40 -3.27
N PHE A 35 1.07 35.37 -4.12
CA PHE A 35 1.76 36.64 -4.28
C PHE A 35 0.72 37.75 -4.17
N ASP A 36 1.08 38.83 -3.50
CA ASP A 36 0.25 40.02 -3.39
C ASP A 36 0.04 40.65 -4.78
N GLU A 37 -1.21 40.91 -5.16
CA GLU A 37 -1.57 41.37 -6.51
C GLU A 37 -1.10 42.80 -6.82
N GLU A 38 -0.82 43.63 -5.80
CA GLU A 38 -0.34 45.00 -5.99
C GLU A 38 1.20 45.10 -5.96
N THR A 39 1.85 44.30 -5.14
CA THR A 39 3.31 44.40 -4.89
C THR A 39 4.13 43.28 -5.52
N GLY A 40 3.49 42.17 -5.90
CA GLY A 40 4.16 40.98 -6.42
C GLY A 40 5.01 40.25 -5.38
N GLU A 41 4.91 40.62 -4.10
CA GLU A 41 5.65 39.98 -3.02
C GLU A 41 4.96 38.67 -2.58
N PRO A 42 5.73 37.62 -2.23
CA PRO A 42 5.16 36.36 -1.77
C PRO A 42 4.37 36.57 -0.45
N THR A 43 3.09 36.19 -0.46
CA THR A 43 2.24 36.20 0.73
C THR A 43 2.36 34.89 1.48
N TYR A 44 2.50 35.00 2.81
CA TYR A 44 2.66 33.86 3.71
C TYR A 44 1.54 33.83 4.74
N GLU A 45 0.89 32.68 4.89
CA GLU A 45 -0.13 32.44 5.90
C GLU A 45 0.41 31.47 6.95
N THR A 46 0.23 31.81 8.23
CA THR A 46 0.69 30.95 9.34
C THR A 46 -0.50 30.19 9.92
N GLU A 47 -0.55 28.89 9.65
CA GLU A 47 -1.52 27.96 10.23
C GLU A 47 -0.99 27.43 11.56
N GLU A 48 -1.78 27.54 12.63
CA GLU A 48 -1.52 26.88 13.90
C GLU A 48 -2.31 25.57 13.99
N PHE A 49 -1.64 24.49 14.36
CA PHE A 49 -2.29 23.20 14.58
C PHE A 49 -1.75 22.51 15.83
N ALA A 50 -2.60 21.68 16.44
CA ALA A 50 -2.24 20.92 17.62
C ALA A 50 -1.16 19.87 17.29
N PRO A 51 -0.07 19.78 18.08
CA PRO A 51 0.94 18.76 17.89
C PRO A 51 0.36 17.38 18.29
N GLU A 52 0.18 16.50 17.31
CA GLU A 52 -0.31 15.14 17.51
C GLU A 52 0.77 14.10 17.19
N ALA A 53 0.92 13.11 18.06
CA ALA A 53 1.92 12.06 17.87
C ALA A 53 1.43 11.07 16.83
N LEU A 54 2.34 10.64 15.95
CA LEU A 54 2.02 9.62 14.96
C LEU A 54 2.27 8.22 15.53
N PRO A 55 1.33 7.27 15.37
CA PRO A 55 1.56 5.90 15.81
C PRO A 55 2.57 5.20 14.90
N LEU A 56 3.25 4.19 15.44
CA LEU A 56 3.94 3.19 14.62
C LEU A 56 2.89 2.28 13.98
N ILE A 57 3.11 1.92 12.72
CA ILE A 57 2.23 1.01 11.98
C ILE A 57 2.96 -0.30 11.77
N VAL A 58 2.36 -1.41 12.18
CA VAL A 58 2.88 -2.76 11.97
C VAL A 58 1.94 -3.52 11.05
N VAL A 59 2.43 -3.89 9.86
CA VAL A 59 1.73 -4.71 8.88
C VAL A 59 2.15 -6.16 9.08
N ILE A 60 1.18 -7.04 9.32
CA ILE A 60 1.42 -8.47 9.55
C ILE A 60 0.78 -9.27 8.41
N VAL A 61 1.57 -10.11 7.76
CA VAL A 61 1.13 -11.05 6.73
C VAL A 61 1.46 -12.45 7.22
N ASP A 62 0.46 -13.24 7.58
CA ASP A 62 0.65 -14.58 8.18
C ASP A 62 1.12 -15.63 7.15
N GLU A 63 0.60 -15.55 5.92
CA GLU A 63 0.98 -16.45 4.83
C GLU A 63 1.20 -15.66 3.53
N MET A 64 2.43 -15.20 3.31
CA MET A 64 2.76 -14.42 2.11
C MET A 64 2.66 -15.26 0.82
N ALA A 65 2.77 -16.59 0.89
CA ALA A 65 2.72 -17.44 -0.30
C ALA A 65 1.38 -17.34 -1.02
N ASP A 66 0.28 -17.19 -0.29
CA ASP A 66 -1.05 -17.02 -0.89
C ASP A 66 -1.16 -15.72 -1.68
N LEU A 67 -0.56 -14.64 -1.17
CA LEU A 67 -0.48 -13.38 -1.89
C LEU A 67 0.41 -13.49 -3.13
N MET A 68 1.55 -14.18 -3.01
CA MET A 68 2.49 -14.37 -4.11
C MET A 68 1.90 -15.20 -5.26
N MET A 69 1.06 -16.20 -4.95
CA MET A 69 0.41 -17.04 -5.96
C MET A 69 -0.68 -16.31 -6.75
N VAL A 70 -1.32 -15.31 -6.16
CA VAL A 70 -2.39 -14.53 -6.81
C VAL A 70 -1.82 -13.31 -7.54
N ALA A 71 -0.88 -12.60 -6.92
CA ALA A 71 -0.41 -11.29 -7.39
C ALA A 71 1.09 -11.04 -7.13
N GLY A 72 1.95 -12.05 -7.34
CA GLY A 72 3.36 -11.99 -6.92
C GLY A 72 4.16 -10.76 -7.38
N LYS A 73 3.99 -10.31 -8.64
CA LYS A 73 4.71 -9.12 -9.14
C LYS A 73 4.30 -7.84 -8.41
N GLU A 74 3.00 -7.65 -8.19
CA GLU A 74 2.43 -6.50 -7.49
C GLU A 74 2.87 -6.49 -6.02
N ILE A 75 2.82 -7.65 -5.37
CA ILE A 75 3.24 -7.82 -3.98
C ILE A 75 4.73 -7.52 -3.82
N GLU A 76 5.59 -8.08 -4.66
CA GLU A 76 7.04 -7.82 -4.58
C GLU A 76 7.37 -6.34 -4.68
N ALA A 77 6.75 -5.64 -5.62
CA ALA A 77 7.03 -4.25 -5.88
C ALA A 77 6.45 -3.33 -4.78
N CYS A 78 5.26 -3.65 -4.24
CA CYS A 78 4.75 -3.00 -3.03
C CYS A 78 5.68 -3.21 -1.83
N VAL A 79 6.12 -4.44 -1.61
CA VAL A 79 7.03 -4.81 -0.53
C VAL A 79 8.39 -4.11 -0.67
N GLN A 80 8.94 -4.05 -1.88
CA GLN A 80 10.18 -3.31 -2.18
C GLN A 80 10.02 -1.82 -1.86
N ARG A 81 8.93 -1.20 -2.31
CA ARG A 81 8.67 0.22 -2.07
C ARG A 81 8.51 0.53 -0.59
N LEU A 82 7.75 -0.30 0.12
CA LEU A 82 7.58 -0.17 1.55
C LEU A 82 8.93 -0.35 2.26
N ALA A 83 9.66 -1.43 2.03
CA ALA A 83 10.93 -1.67 2.72
C ALA A 83 11.96 -0.52 2.54
N GLN A 84 11.98 0.14 1.38
CA GLN A 84 12.86 1.27 1.10
C GLN A 84 12.46 2.57 1.81
N MET A 85 11.15 2.85 1.95
CA MET A 85 10.64 4.15 2.43
C MET A 85 10.05 4.12 3.85
N ALA A 86 9.68 2.93 4.34
CA ALA A 86 8.90 2.74 5.55
C ALA A 86 9.68 3.01 6.85
N ARG A 87 10.98 2.72 6.88
CA ARG A 87 11.79 2.76 8.11
C ARG A 87 11.78 4.13 8.79
N ALA A 88 11.99 5.20 8.04
CA ALA A 88 11.93 6.56 8.59
C ALA A 88 10.49 6.97 8.95
N SER A 89 9.52 6.41 8.23
CA SER A 89 8.10 6.73 8.37
C SER A 89 7.43 6.01 9.55
N GLY A 90 8.11 5.08 10.22
CA GLY A 90 7.56 4.32 11.35
C GLY A 90 6.64 3.17 10.93
N ILE A 91 6.78 2.70 9.69
CA ILE A 91 6.02 1.56 9.17
C ILE A 91 6.93 0.33 9.20
N HIS A 92 6.45 -0.76 9.78
CA HIS A 92 7.15 -2.02 9.93
C HIS A 92 6.33 -3.15 9.34
N ILE A 93 7.01 -4.14 8.76
CA ILE A 93 6.35 -5.26 8.12
C ILE A 93 6.90 -6.56 8.71
N VAL A 94 5.99 -7.45 9.07
CA VAL A 94 6.25 -8.83 9.47
C VAL A 94 5.56 -9.74 8.44
N MET A 95 6.34 -10.56 7.74
CA MET A 95 5.82 -11.55 6.81
C MET A 95 6.22 -12.94 7.30
N ALA A 96 5.23 -13.82 7.36
CA ALA A 96 5.37 -15.23 7.66
C ALA A 96 4.91 -16.07 6.45
N THR A 97 5.41 -17.30 6.40
CA THR A 97 5.00 -18.31 5.43
C THR A 97 5.39 -19.68 5.91
N GLN A 98 4.58 -20.68 5.57
CA GLN A 98 4.93 -22.09 5.73
C GLN A 98 5.55 -22.69 4.46
N ARG A 99 5.66 -21.91 3.37
CA ARG A 99 6.17 -22.34 2.06
C ARG A 99 7.47 -21.61 1.74
N PRO A 100 8.62 -22.04 2.29
CA PRO A 100 9.92 -21.39 2.09
C PRO A 100 10.57 -21.73 0.74
N SER A 101 9.84 -21.54 -0.37
CA SER A 101 10.33 -21.75 -1.73
C SER A 101 10.96 -20.48 -2.31
N VAL A 102 11.76 -20.64 -3.37
CA VAL A 102 12.40 -19.54 -4.09
C VAL A 102 11.38 -18.62 -4.76
N ASP A 103 10.21 -19.16 -5.12
CA ASP A 103 9.12 -18.41 -5.75
C ASP A 103 8.37 -17.51 -4.75
N VAL A 104 8.41 -17.86 -3.45
CA VAL A 104 7.80 -17.06 -2.38
C VAL A 104 8.83 -16.10 -1.78
N ILE A 105 10.00 -16.62 -1.40
CA ILE A 105 11.09 -15.84 -0.78
C ILE A 105 12.10 -15.47 -1.87
N THR A 106 11.67 -14.57 -2.74
CA THR A 106 12.45 -14.19 -3.93
C THR A 106 13.69 -13.35 -3.57
N GLY A 107 14.56 -13.12 -4.55
CA GLY A 107 15.74 -12.27 -4.37
C GLY A 107 15.39 -10.86 -3.90
N THR A 108 14.31 -10.28 -4.44
CA THR A 108 13.81 -8.94 -4.09
C THR A 108 13.39 -8.88 -2.63
N ILE A 109 12.64 -9.90 -2.16
CA ILE A 109 12.24 -10.00 -0.76
C ILE A 109 13.48 -10.12 0.14
N LYS A 110 14.41 -11.02 -0.19
CA LYS A 110 15.65 -11.19 0.60
C LYS A 110 16.47 -9.91 0.69
N ALA A 111 16.57 -9.15 -0.40
CA ALA A 111 17.35 -7.90 -0.43
C ALA A 111 16.77 -6.82 0.49
N ASN A 112 15.45 -6.82 0.69
CA ASN A 112 14.73 -5.79 1.44
C ASN A 112 14.45 -6.17 2.90
N PHE A 113 14.50 -7.46 3.26
CA PHE A 113 14.28 -7.97 4.61
C PHE A 113 15.55 -8.62 5.17
N PRO A 114 16.43 -7.83 5.81
CA PRO A 114 17.72 -8.33 6.29
C PRO A 114 17.61 -9.05 7.64
N THR A 115 16.51 -8.87 8.37
CA THR A 115 16.20 -9.59 9.61
C THR A 115 15.29 -10.76 9.29
N ARG A 116 15.69 -11.97 9.68
CA ARG A 116 14.98 -13.21 9.35
C ARG A 116 14.91 -14.15 10.54
N ILE A 117 13.80 -14.85 10.63
CA ILE A 117 13.57 -15.93 11.59
C ILE A 117 13.21 -17.17 10.78
N SER A 118 13.86 -18.29 11.08
CA SER A 118 13.45 -19.59 10.58
C SER A 118 13.14 -20.49 11.76
N PHE A 119 11.92 -21.01 11.81
CA PHE A 119 11.61 -22.21 12.59
C PHE A 119 12.11 -23.45 11.85
N GLN A 120 11.82 -24.63 12.42
CA GLN A 120 12.15 -25.90 11.80
C GLN A 120 11.59 -25.99 10.38
N VAL A 121 12.46 -26.38 9.45
CA VAL A 121 12.11 -26.65 8.04
C VAL A 121 12.52 -28.06 7.67
N THR A 122 11.95 -28.59 6.58
CA THR A 122 12.16 -29.98 6.19
C THR A 122 13.53 -30.22 5.56
N SER A 123 14.08 -29.24 4.85
CA SER A 123 15.29 -29.45 4.04
C SER A 123 16.34 -28.35 4.20
N LYS A 124 17.59 -28.72 3.88
CA LYS A 124 18.71 -27.78 3.73
C LYS A 124 18.46 -26.72 2.66
N ILE A 125 17.62 -27.03 1.68
CA ILE A 125 17.27 -26.09 0.60
C ILE A 125 16.40 -24.99 1.19
N ASP A 126 15.36 -25.35 1.94
CA ASP A 126 14.44 -24.41 2.60
C ASP A 126 15.19 -23.50 3.59
N SER A 127 16.10 -24.07 4.39
CA SER A 127 16.96 -23.29 5.30
C SER A 127 17.76 -22.23 4.54
N ARG A 128 18.35 -22.60 3.39
CA ARG A 128 19.09 -21.65 2.55
C ARG A 128 18.18 -20.63 1.89
N THR A 129 16.96 -20.99 1.52
CA THR A 129 16.00 -20.03 0.96
C THR A 129 15.71 -18.93 1.97
N ILE A 130 15.48 -19.27 3.24
CA ILE A 130 15.16 -18.30 4.30
C ILE A 130 16.43 -17.56 4.77
N LEU A 131 17.44 -18.28 5.23
CA LEU A 131 18.59 -17.71 5.95
C LEU A 131 19.82 -17.46 5.07
N GLY A 132 19.88 -18.04 3.88
CA GLY A 132 21.10 -18.09 3.05
C GLY A 132 22.08 -19.20 3.48
N GLU A 133 21.87 -19.82 4.64
CA GLU A 133 22.71 -20.88 5.20
C GLU A 133 21.86 -22.08 5.65
N GLN A 134 22.50 -23.25 5.78
CA GLN A 134 21.87 -24.45 6.35
C GLN A 134 21.85 -24.37 7.89
N GLY A 135 20.95 -25.11 8.53
CA GLY A 135 20.87 -25.23 9.99
C GLY A 135 19.45 -25.30 10.51
N ALA A 136 18.48 -24.67 9.83
CA ALA A 136 17.09 -24.68 10.26
C ALA A 136 16.46 -26.08 10.14
N GLU A 137 16.99 -26.94 9.28
CA GLU A 137 16.55 -28.34 9.16
C GLU A 137 16.94 -29.22 10.37
N GLN A 138 17.78 -28.70 11.27
CA GLN A 138 18.25 -29.40 12.47
C GLN A 138 17.57 -28.90 13.75
N LEU A 139 16.65 -27.95 13.63
CA LEU A 139 15.84 -27.46 14.74
C LEU A 139 14.90 -28.56 15.23
N LEU A 140 14.51 -28.47 16.49
CA LEU A 140 13.73 -29.49 17.20
C LEU A 140 12.21 -29.31 17.04
N GLY A 141 11.76 -28.25 16.37
CA GLY A 141 10.36 -27.84 16.34
C GLY A 141 9.94 -27.12 17.62
N GLN A 142 8.63 -27.02 17.87
CA GLN A 142 8.06 -26.49 19.12
C GLN A 142 8.67 -25.16 19.62
N GLY A 143 8.85 -24.21 18.72
CA GLY A 143 9.40 -22.88 19.04
C GLY A 143 10.92 -22.74 18.94
N ASP A 144 11.66 -23.82 18.69
CA ASP A 144 13.09 -23.74 18.38
C ASP A 144 13.31 -23.03 17.04
N MET A 145 14.12 -21.96 17.03
CA MET A 145 14.30 -21.09 15.87
C MET A 145 15.73 -20.59 15.71
N LEU A 146 16.06 -20.21 14.48
CA LEU A 146 17.27 -19.48 14.11
C LEU A 146 16.89 -18.03 13.80
N PHE A 147 17.55 -17.09 14.48
CA PHE A 147 17.41 -15.66 14.29
C PHE A 147 18.64 -15.08 13.61
N MET A 148 18.42 -14.29 12.55
CA MET A 148 19.44 -13.54 11.84
C MET A 148 19.04 -12.07 11.82
N SER A 149 19.92 -11.19 12.30
CA SER A 149 19.72 -9.75 12.21
C SER A 149 20.71 -9.16 11.21
N GLY A 150 20.22 -8.36 10.25
CA GLY A 150 21.09 -7.59 9.36
C GLY A 150 21.97 -8.42 8.42
N GLY A 151 21.63 -9.67 8.12
CA GLY A 151 22.52 -10.61 7.42
C GLY A 151 23.78 -11.01 8.22
N GLY A 152 23.78 -10.76 9.53
CA GLY A 152 24.87 -11.10 10.44
C GLY A 152 24.82 -12.53 10.94
N ARG A 153 25.51 -12.79 12.06
CA ARG A 153 25.61 -14.12 12.67
C ARG A 153 24.24 -14.67 13.06
N ILE A 154 23.99 -15.93 12.68
CA ILE A 154 22.81 -16.68 13.11
C ILE A 154 22.92 -17.04 14.59
N THR A 155 21.85 -16.78 15.35
CA THR A 155 21.72 -17.15 16.76
C THR A 155 20.55 -18.11 16.92
N ARG A 156 20.77 -19.24 17.59
CA ARG A 156 19.67 -20.16 17.95
C ARG A 156 18.94 -19.63 19.17
N VAL A 157 17.62 -19.59 19.11
CA VAL A 157 16.73 -19.06 20.14
C VAL A 157 15.60 -20.06 20.38
N HIS A 158 15.20 -20.20 21.65
CA HIS A 158 14.00 -20.95 22.01
C HIS A 158 12.85 -19.96 22.16
N GLY A 159 11.87 -20.03 21.25
CA GLY A 159 10.70 -19.19 21.27
C GLY A 159 9.84 -19.48 22.51
N PRO A 160 9.33 -18.43 23.20
CA PRO A 160 8.39 -18.63 24.28
C PRO A 160 7.10 -19.26 23.73
N PHE A 161 6.55 -20.22 24.46
CA PHE A 161 5.24 -20.76 24.18
C PHE A 161 4.17 -19.82 24.71
N VAL A 162 3.14 -19.56 23.90
CA VAL A 162 1.91 -18.90 24.29
C VAL A 162 0.76 -19.77 23.80
N SER A 163 -0.17 -20.08 24.70
CA SER A 163 -1.37 -20.85 24.38
C SER A 163 -2.45 -19.97 23.74
N ASP A 164 -3.37 -20.60 23.02
CA ASP A 164 -4.52 -19.89 22.43
C ASP A 164 -5.37 -19.24 23.52
N GLU A 165 -5.51 -19.89 24.69
CA GLU A 165 -6.22 -19.32 25.84
C GLU A 165 -5.57 -18.02 26.34
N GLU A 166 -4.24 -17.97 26.46
CA GLU A 166 -3.52 -16.75 26.86
C GLU A 166 -3.71 -15.62 25.83
N VAL A 167 -3.72 -15.94 24.54
CA VAL A 167 -4.01 -14.96 23.48
C VAL A 167 -5.43 -14.42 23.61
N GLU A 168 -6.41 -15.29 23.81
CA GLU A 168 -7.80 -14.90 24.00
C GLU A 168 -8.00 -14.01 25.24
N GLU A 169 -7.30 -14.30 26.33
CA GLU A 169 -7.33 -13.48 27.54
C GLU A 169 -6.80 -12.06 27.28
N VAL A 170 -5.68 -11.93 26.57
CA VAL A 170 -5.13 -10.62 26.18
C VAL A 170 -6.10 -9.88 25.25
N VAL A 171 -6.66 -10.56 24.24
CA VAL A 171 -7.64 -9.97 23.32
C VAL A 171 -8.89 -9.50 24.09
N ARG A 172 -9.38 -10.29 25.05
CA ARG A 172 -10.52 -9.94 25.88
C ARG A 172 -10.23 -8.70 26.71
N HIS A 173 -9.05 -8.61 27.33
CA HIS A 173 -8.62 -7.43 28.06
C HIS A 173 -8.54 -6.20 27.16
N LEU A 174 -7.93 -6.30 25.98
CA LEU A 174 -7.82 -5.19 25.03
C LEU A 174 -9.20 -4.66 24.58
N LYS A 175 -10.17 -5.55 24.35
CA LYS A 175 -11.56 -5.16 24.03
C LYS A 175 -12.25 -4.37 25.14
N THR A 176 -11.78 -4.46 26.39
CA THR A 176 -12.31 -3.63 27.49
C THR A 176 -11.81 -2.19 27.46
N LEU A 177 -10.71 -1.92 26.75
CA LEU A 177 -10.11 -0.59 26.66
C LEU A 177 -10.81 0.31 25.64
N GLY A 178 -11.60 -0.25 24.72
CA GLY A 178 -12.39 0.49 23.76
C GLY A 178 -12.66 -0.30 22.47
N PRO A 179 -13.58 0.21 21.62
CA PRO A 179 -13.76 -0.34 20.29
C PRO A 179 -12.56 -0.02 19.39
N PRO A 180 -12.29 -0.85 18.37
CA PRO A 180 -11.28 -0.55 17.35
C PRO A 180 -11.70 0.68 16.52
N ASP A 181 -10.72 1.55 16.23
CA ASP A 181 -10.88 2.68 15.32
C ASP A 181 -10.39 2.27 13.91
N TYR A 182 -11.33 1.90 13.05
CA TYR A 182 -11.04 1.43 11.70
C TYR A 182 -10.99 2.58 10.70
N VAL A 183 -9.91 2.65 9.92
CA VAL A 183 -9.77 3.59 8.80
C VAL A 183 -10.31 2.93 7.53
N SER A 184 -11.49 3.35 7.07
CA SER A 184 -12.19 2.75 5.91
C SER A 184 -11.34 2.74 4.62
N GLY A 185 -10.58 3.80 4.40
CA GLY A 185 -9.72 3.98 3.22
C GLY A 185 -8.51 3.03 3.12
N VAL A 186 -8.27 2.16 4.10
CA VAL A 186 -7.18 1.17 4.02
C VAL A 186 -7.56 -0.02 3.14
N THR A 187 -8.83 -0.43 3.19
CA THR A 187 -9.34 -1.57 2.42
C THR A 187 -10.02 -1.16 1.12
N GLU A 188 -10.47 0.08 1.05
CA GLU A 188 -10.98 0.70 -0.16
C GLU A 188 -9.75 1.08 -1.00
N GLY A 189 -9.53 0.40 -2.13
CA GLY A 189 -8.47 0.76 -3.08
C GLY A 189 -8.60 2.25 -3.39
N GLY A 190 -7.56 3.02 -3.07
CA GLY A 190 -7.65 4.47 -2.86
C GLY A 190 -8.47 5.21 -3.91
N ASP A 191 -9.50 5.92 -3.44
CA ASP A 191 -10.37 6.79 -4.25
C ASP A 191 -9.78 8.20 -4.49
N ASP A 192 -8.48 8.40 -4.23
CA ASP A 192 -7.87 9.73 -4.23
C ASP A 192 -6.72 9.80 -5.23
N ASP A 193 -6.95 10.54 -6.33
CA ASP A 193 -6.07 11.08 -7.40
C ASP A 193 -4.68 10.42 -7.62
N GLY A 194 -4.63 9.12 -7.40
CA GLY A 194 -3.47 8.27 -7.40
C GLY A 194 -3.69 7.08 -8.32
N PRO A 195 -2.61 6.38 -8.69
CA PRO A 195 -2.64 5.34 -9.69
C PRO A 195 -3.67 4.25 -9.33
N ALA A 196 -4.54 3.94 -10.30
CA ALA A 196 -5.77 3.19 -10.10
C ALA A 196 -5.54 1.69 -9.94
N THR A 197 -4.33 1.22 -10.20
CA THR A 197 -3.88 -0.16 -10.00
C THR A 197 -2.49 -0.15 -9.38
N VAL A 198 -2.14 -1.26 -8.72
CA VAL A 198 -0.78 -1.49 -8.23
C VAL A 198 0.22 -1.42 -9.39
N ASP A 199 -0.16 -1.90 -10.59
CA ASP A 199 0.61 -1.74 -11.82
C ASP A 199 0.86 -0.28 -12.25
N GLU A 200 -0.13 0.62 -12.12
CA GLU A 200 0.05 2.05 -12.37
C GLU A 200 0.90 2.72 -11.27
N LEU A 201 0.79 2.27 -10.01
CA LEU A 201 1.57 2.79 -8.88
C LEU A 201 3.06 2.47 -9.01
N LEU A 202 3.35 1.36 -9.69
CA LEU A 202 4.68 0.78 -9.81
C LEU A 202 5.26 0.92 -11.22
N GLY A 203 4.52 1.49 -12.18
CA GLY A 203 4.94 1.64 -13.57
C GLY A 203 5.20 0.31 -14.29
N LEU A 204 4.50 -0.75 -13.89
CA LEU A 204 4.69 -2.12 -14.38
C LEU A 204 3.72 -2.50 -15.51
N GLY A 205 2.63 -1.74 -15.67
CA GLY A 205 1.79 -1.80 -16.85
C GLY A 205 2.48 -1.10 -18.02
N GLY A 206 2.69 -1.80 -19.15
CA GLY A 206 3.11 -1.14 -20.39
C GLY A 206 2.18 0.02 -20.65
N GLU A 207 2.73 1.22 -20.86
CA GLU A 207 2.00 2.48 -21.00
C GLU A 207 0.94 2.38 -22.11
N MET A 208 -0.27 1.94 -21.75
CA MET A 208 -1.45 2.29 -22.53
C MET A 208 -1.66 3.77 -22.27
N SER A 209 -1.22 4.60 -23.21
CA SER A 209 -1.47 6.04 -23.14
C SER A 209 -2.96 6.32 -22.96
N ALA A 210 -3.31 7.48 -22.41
CA ALA A 210 -4.71 7.89 -22.29
C ALA A 210 -5.46 7.77 -23.63
N GLU A 211 -4.77 8.06 -24.73
CA GLU A 211 -5.24 7.88 -26.11
C GLU A 211 -5.57 6.41 -26.44
N GLN A 212 -4.68 5.46 -26.12
CA GLN A 212 -4.93 4.03 -26.35
C GLN A 212 -6.11 3.49 -25.54
N LEU A 213 -6.31 4.01 -24.32
CA LEU A 213 -7.46 3.62 -23.49
C LEU A 213 -8.77 4.17 -24.06
N TYR A 214 -8.75 5.41 -24.55
CA TYR A 214 -9.88 6.04 -25.22
C TYR A 214 -10.27 5.29 -26.50
N ASP A 215 -9.31 5.01 -27.38
CA ASP A 215 -9.56 4.26 -28.63
C ASP A 215 -10.18 2.89 -28.37
N ARG A 216 -9.71 2.21 -27.32
CA ARG A 216 -10.26 0.92 -26.89
C ARG A 216 -11.68 1.05 -26.33
N ALA A 217 -11.96 2.11 -25.58
CA ALA A 217 -13.32 2.39 -25.08
C ALA A 217 -14.29 2.64 -26.26
N VAL A 218 -13.88 3.46 -27.23
CA VAL A 218 -14.64 3.75 -28.45
C VAL A 218 -14.89 2.46 -29.24
N ALA A 219 -13.88 1.62 -29.44
CA ALA A 219 -14.03 0.35 -30.15
C ALA A 219 -15.04 -0.60 -29.47
N ILE A 220 -15.02 -0.68 -28.13
CA ILE A 220 -15.99 -1.49 -27.37
C ILE A 220 -17.41 -0.91 -27.52
N VAL A 221 -17.56 0.40 -27.45
CA VAL A 221 -18.86 1.09 -27.58
C VAL A 221 -19.43 0.91 -29.00
N ALA A 222 -18.60 1.09 -30.02
CA ALA A 222 -18.97 0.91 -31.42
C ALA A 222 -19.43 -0.52 -31.70
N ARG A 223 -18.68 -1.52 -31.23
CA ARG A 223 -18.99 -2.94 -31.42
C ARG A 223 -20.21 -3.40 -30.63
N ASP A 224 -20.28 -3.07 -29.34
CA ASP A 224 -21.29 -3.62 -28.45
C ASP A 224 -22.60 -2.78 -28.45
N ARG A 225 -22.60 -1.64 -29.15
CA ARG A 225 -23.72 -0.67 -29.28
C ARG A 225 -24.32 -0.26 -27.93
N LYS A 226 -23.51 -0.25 -26.87
CA LYS A 226 -23.92 0.04 -25.49
C LYS A 226 -22.91 0.97 -24.83
N CYS A 227 -23.39 2.12 -24.34
CA CYS A 227 -22.56 3.04 -23.57
C CYS A 227 -23.26 3.46 -22.27
N SER A 228 -22.61 3.17 -21.14
CA SER A 228 -22.89 3.71 -19.80
C SER A 228 -21.64 3.60 -18.95
N THR A 229 -21.48 4.46 -17.94
CA THR A 229 -20.31 4.48 -17.06
C THR A 229 -20.01 3.09 -16.48
N SER A 230 -21.02 2.44 -15.90
CA SER A 230 -20.88 1.09 -15.32
C SER A 230 -20.62 -0.02 -16.35
N TYR A 231 -20.94 0.20 -17.63
CA TYR A 231 -20.61 -0.75 -18.70
C TYR A 231 -19.13 -0.67 -19.06
N ILE A 232 -18.62 0.54 -19.27
CA ILE A 232 -17.21 0.80 -19.60
C ILE A 232 -16.30 0.40 -18.44
N GLN A 233 -16.71 0.72 -17.21
CA GLN A 233 -16.04 0.30 -15.98
C GLN A 233 -15.77 -1.22 -15.97
N ARG A 234 -16.80 -2.04 -16.21
CA ARG A 234 -16.68 -3.50 -16.20
C ARG A 234 -15.88 -4.05 -17.39
N LYS A 235 -16.03 -3.44 -18.57
CA LYS A 235 -15.36 -3.92 -19.80
C LYS A 235 -13.88 -3.62 -19.84
N LEU A 236 -13.47 -2.48 -19.30
CA LEU A 236 -12.07 -2.05 -19.24
C LEU A 236 -11.41 -2.34 -17.89
N GLN A 237 -12.17 -2.83 -16.90
CA GLN A 237 -11.69 -3.08 -15.52
C GLN A 237 -11.04 -1.83 -14.90
N ILE A 238 -11.61 -0.65 -15.19
CA ILE A 238 -11.15 0.64 -14.68
C ILE A 238 -12.09 1.17 -13.59
N GLY A 239 -11.63 2.15 -12.81
CA GLY A 239 -12.46 2.84 -11.80
C GLY A 239 -13.64 3.63 -12.39
N TYR A 240 -14.67 3.87 -11.57
CA TYR A 240 -15.91 4.55 -11.98
C TYR A 240 -15.66 5.95 -12.57
N ASN A 241 -14.85 6.77 -11.90
CA ASN A 241 -14.57 8.15 -12.35
C ASN A 241 -13.82 8.20 -13.70
N ARG A 242 -12.96 7.21 -13.97
CA ARG A 242 -12.25 7.10 -15.25
C ARG A 242 -13.21 6.65 -16.35
N ALA A 243 -14.09 5.69 -16.05
CA ALA A 243 -15.15 5.31 -16.97
C ALA A 243 -16.11 6.48 -17.25
N ALA A 244 -16.40 7.31 -16.24
CA ALA A 244 -17.26 8.49 -16.40
C ALA A 244 -16.61 9.52 -17.31
N ARG A 245 -15.33 9.85 -17.08
CA ARG A 245 -14.55 10.75 -17.93
C ARG A 245 -14.46 10.27 -19.38
N LEU A 246 -14.17 8.98 -19.61
CA LEU A 246 -14.17 8.41 -20.96
C LEU A 246 -15.54 8.55 -21.64
N VAL A 247 -16.62 8.38 -20.89
CA VAL A 247 -17.99 8.52 -21.41
C VAL A 247 -18.35 9.98 -21.70
N GLU A 248 -17.92 10.92 -20.87
CA GLU A 248 -18.07 12.37 -21.09
C GLU A 248 -17.23 12.84 -22.29
N GLU A 249 -16.01 12.33 -22.44
CA GLU A 249 -15.16 12.60 -23.59
C GLU A 249 -15.75 12.05 -24.89
N MET A 250 -16.29 10.82 -24.86
CA MET A 250 -17.04 10.25 -25.98
C MET A 250 -18.30 11.05 -26.32
N GLU A 251 -18.97 11.66 -25.34
CA GLU A 251 -20.09 12.58 -25.60
C GLU A 251 -19.60 13.88 -26.26
N ALA A 252 -18.56 14.50 -25.71
CA ALA A 252 -18.00 15.75 -26.22
C ALA A 252 -17.47 15.62 -27.66
N GLN A 253 -16.92 14.44 -28.00
CA GLN A 253 -16.43 14.12 -29.34
C GLN A 253 -17.53 13.59 -30.28
N GLY A 254 -18.79 13.50 -29.83
CA GLY A 254 -19.92 13.07 -30.66
C GLY A 254 -19.94 11.58 -30.97
N VAL A 255 -19.22 10.75 -30.21
CA VAL A 255 -19.24 9.28 -30.33
C VAL A 255 -20.55 8.71 -29.77
N VAL A 256 -21.07 9.32 -28.71
CA VAL A 256 -22.32 8.93 -28.03
C VAL A 256 -23.22 10.13 -27.77
N SER A 257 -24.52 9.91 -27.64
CA SER A 257 -25.49 10.94 -27.31
C SER A 257 -25.36 11.42 -25.86
N PRO A 258 -26.02 12.55 -25.52
CA PRO A 258 -26.31 12.89 -24.14
C PRO A 258 -27.04 11.76 -23.41
N ALA A 259 -26.85 11.70 -22.09
CA ALA A 259 -27.50 10.71 -21.25
C ALA A 259 -29.02 10.94 -21.22
N ASN A 260 -29.78 9.86 -21.37
CA ASN A 260 -31.22 9.89 -21.10
C ASN A 260 -31.50 9.85 -19.59
N HIS A 261 -32.79 9.90 -19.22
CA HIS A 261 -33.23 9.91 -17.82
C HIS A 261 -32.83 8.67 -16.97
N VAL A 262 -32.22 7.63 -17.58
CA VAL A 262 -31.70 6.43 -16.90
C VAL A 262 -30.18 6.32 -17.05
N GLY A 263 -29.49 7.36 -17.54
CA GLY A 263 -28.05 7.36 -17.72
C GLY A 263 -27.55 6.52 -18.90
N LYS A 264 -28.44 6.06 -19.80
CA LYS A 264 -28.05 5.37 -21.04
C LYS A 264 -27.79 6.39 -22.15
N ARG A 265 -26.80 6.10 -22.99
CA ARG A 265 -26.41 6.92 -24.14
C ARG A 265 -26.50 6.10 -25.43
N GLU A 266 -26.99 6.71 -26.49
CA GLU A 266 -27.04 6.11 -27.82
C GLU A 266 -25.68 6.24 -28.51
N VAL A 267 -25.30 5.24 -29.30
CA VAL A 267 -24.01 5.23 -30.02
C VAL A 267 -24.21 5.85 -31.40
N LEU A 268 -23.49 6.95 -31.67
CA LEU A 268 -23.66 7.78 -32.87
C LEU A 268 -22.67 7.42 -34.00
N VAL A 269 -21.60 6.70 -33.67
CA VAL A 269 -20.63 6.18 -34.65
C VAL A 269 -21.09 4.86 -35.28
N GLY A 270 -20.67 4.62 -36.52
CA GLY A 270 -20.91 3.35 -37.23
C GLY A 270 -20.14 2.17 -36.62
N GLU A 271 -20.51 0.94 -36.97
CA GLU A 271 -19.74 -0.25 -36.60
C GLU A 271 -18.35 -0.16 -37.21
N ILE A 272 -17.32 -0.35 -36.39
CA ILE A 272 -15.94 -0.48 -36.83
C ILE A 272 -15.75 -1.99 -37.08
N GLU A 273 -15.52 -2.38 -38.34
CA GLU A 273 -15.14 -3.75 -38.71
C GLU A 273 -13.81 -4.19 -38.09
#